data_AF-A0ABD2AVU6-F1
#
_entry.id   AF-A0ABD2AVU6-F1
#
_cell.length_a   1.000
_cell.length_b   1.000
_cell.length_c   1.000
_cell.angle_alpha   90.00
_cell.angle_beta   90.00
_cell.angle_gamma   90.00
#
_symmetry.space_group_name_H-M   'P 1'
#
loop_
_entity.id
_entity.type
_entity.pdbx_description
1 polymer ?
#
loop_
_entity_poly.entity_id
_entity_poly.type
_entity_poly.pdbx_seq_one_letter_code
_entity_poly.pdbx_strand_id
1 'polypeptide(L)'
;MVSKLDQSVGEVVAALRNRGMLENSIILFISDNGAPTIKTLSNHGSNYPLRGIKETPWEGAVRGVAAIWSPFIKKSKRVSNQLMSIADWLPTLLSAAGLDKSQLDKIDGLDLWETIAGNRTSPRSEILINIDDISNYAAIRYGDFKYITGNTGISDEWLGESGKPSEKSGFPPAYDPNQILQSKVGIAIAGVITAQEVMESRRRRSVGVEDYINKEFQRMMLTADQLLDLRKKSEIKCNIKKEDMIKCNALLAPCLFNIINDPCEMINLAGSKPHVLASLERAILKHRFNIVNPINQKLDDLANPLLHNNTWISWGDIENLNKTIELMNHLQNKNSVKYPGVLLAAIFILVGIFILGVITLFALACGKQYKIKNRRDPPKNKRNLIIVKNVNEIKRYSISDNEDQNNSTTKDFTMK
;
A
#
# COMPACT_ATOMS: atom_id res chain seq x y z
N MET A 1 4.74 -15.08 15.79
CA MET A 1 4.93 -14.29 14.55
C MET A 1 4.21 -12.95 14.61
N VAL A 2 2.90 -12.90 14.85
CA VAL A 2 2.12 -11.63 14.84
C VAL A 2 2.67 -10.57 15.79
N SER A 3 3.05 -10.90 17.03
CA SER A 3 3.66 -9.93 17.96
C SER A 3 5.00 -9.35 17.45
N LYS A 4 5.76 -10.11 16.65
CA LYS A 4 7.00 -9.62 16.02
C LYS A 4 6.74 -8.76 14.80
N LEU A 5 5.68 -9.06 14.04
CA LEU A 5 5.19 -8.18 12.99
C LEU A 5 4.77 -6.82 13.59
N ASP A 6 3.97 -6.83 14.66
CA ASP A 6 3.55 -5.62 15.37
C ASP A 6 4.75 -4.80 15.87
N GLN A 7 5.73 -5.45 16.51
CA GLN A 7 6.98 -4.81 16.92
C GLN A 7 7.68 -4.15 15.72
N SER A 8 7.80 -4.86 14.59
CA SER A 8 8.47 -4.37 13.38
C SER A 8 7.75 -3.19 12.76
N VAL A 9 6.42 -3.20 12.71
CA VAL A 9 5.60 -2.05 12.33
C VAL A 9 5.90 -0.87 13.25
N GLY A 10 5.98 -1.10 14.56
CA GLY A 10 6.41 -0.11 15.55
C GLY A 10 7.75 0.54 15.24
N GLU A 11 8.77 -0.24 14.87
CA GLU A 11 10.08 0.31 14.48
C GLU A 11 9.99 1.20 13.23
N VAL A 12 9.25 0.77 12.21
CA VAL A 12 9.09 1.53 10.95
C VAL A 12 8.39 2.87 11.23
N VAL A 13 7.28 2.87 11.96
CA VAL A 13 6.53 4.09 12.26
C VAL A 13 7.34 5.05 13.14
N ALA A 14 8.06 4.52 14.13
CA ALA A 14 8.96 5.33 14.96
C ALA A 14 10.11 5.93 14.13
N ALA A 15 10.72 5.17 13.22
CA ALA A 15 11.76 5.66 12.33
C ALA A 15 11.26 6.80 11.42
N LEU A 16 10.06 6.65 10.83
CA LEU A 16 9.43 7.71 10.02
C LEU A 16 9.25 8.99 10.84
N ARG A 17 8.79 8.88 12.08
CA ARG A 17 8.66 10.05 12.97
C ARG A 17 10.01 10.68 13.30
N ASN A 18 11.00 9.88 13.68
CA ASN A 18 12.32 10.39 14.08
C ASN A 18 13.01 11.13 12.93
N ARG A 19 12.63 10.85 11.68
CA ARG A 19 13.09 11.53 10.48
C ARG A 19 12.17 12.67 10.01
N GLY A 20 11.08 12.97 10.72
CA GLY A 20 10.10 14.00 10.33
C GLY A 20 9.36 13.70 9.03
N MET A 21 9.21 12.42 8.69
CA MET A 21 8.53 11.94 7.48
C MET A 21 7.08 11.51 7.76
N LEU A 22 6.77 11.21 9.02
CA LEU A 22 5.47 10.65 9.40
C LEU A 22 4.32 11.66 9.19
N GLU A 23 4.61 12.96 9.28
CA GLU A 23 3.70 14.09 9.04
C GLU A 23 3.17 14.15 7.60
N ASN A 24 3.90 13.54 6.64
CA ASN A 24 3.55 13.46 5.23
C ASN A 24 3.53 12.01 4.75
N SER A 25 2.95 11.11 5.55
CA SER A 25 2.87 9.69 5.25
C SER A 25 1.43 9.17 5.21
N ILE A 26 1.23 8.13 4.41
CA ILE A 26 0.07 7.25 4.48
C ILE A 26 0.61 5.87 4.86
N ILE A 27 0.11 5.32 5.97
CA ILE A 27 0.43 3.97 6.42
C ILE A 27 -0.79 3.11 6.20
N LEU A 28 -0.66 2.13 5.30
CA LEU A 28 -1.68 1.14 4.99
C LEU A 28 -1.23 -0.22 5.51
N PHE A 29 -2.01 -0.84 6.38
CA PHE A 29 -1.82 -2.22 6.84
C PHE A 29 -2.98 -3.07 6.30
N ILE A 30 -2.68 -4.09 5.49
CA ILE A 30 -3.66 -4.96 4.87
C ILE A 30 -3.19 -6.41 4.82
N SER A 31 -4.13 -7.35 4.79
CA SER A 31 -3.88 -8.75 4.41
C SER A 31 -4.12 -8.95 2.92
N ASP A 32 -3.40 -9.88 2.29
CA ASP A 32 -3.61 -10.29 0.90
C ASP A 32 -4.79 -11.26 0.75
N ASN A 33 -4.95 -12.17 1.70
CA ASN A 33 -6.05 -13.13 1.78
C ASN A 33 -6.35 -13.52 3.24
N GLY A 34 -7.40 -14.32 3.44
CA GLY A 34 -7.71 -14.98 4.71
C GLY A 34 -6.69 -16.05 5.11
N ALA A 35 -6.76 -16.50 6.35
CA ALA A 35 -5.86 -17.50 6.90
C ALA A 35 -6.09 -18.90 6.29
N PRO A 36 -5.03 -19.65 5.94
CA PRO A 36 -5.10 -21.10 5.75
C PRO A 36 -5.13 -21.79 7.11
N THR A 37 -6.31 -21.93 7.73
CA THR A 37 -6.41 -22.41 9.11
C THR A 37 -6.10 -23.91 9.28
N ILE A 38 -6.23 -24.71 8.21
CA ILE A 38 -6.06 -26.17 8.22
C ILE A 38 -5.18 -26.65 7.05
N LYS A 39 -4.89 -27.97 7.00
CA LYS A 39 -4.10 -28.68 5.96
C LYS A 39 -2.61 -28.32 5.95
N THR A 40 -1.92 -28.69 4.88
CA THR A 40 -0.46 -28.60 4.71
C THR A 40 0.09 -27.17 4.78
N LEU A 41 -0.74 -26.18 4.46
CA LEU A 41 -0.41 -24.75 4.60
C LEU A 41 -0.96 -24.14 5.89
N SER A 42 -1.39 -24.97 6.86
CA SER A 42 -1.97 -24.49 8.11
C SER A 42 -1.02 -23.52 8.80
N ASN A 43 -1.47 -22.28 8.94
CA ASN A 43 -0.89 -21.36 9.89
C ASN A 43 -1.85 -21.25 11.08
N HIS A 44 -1.33 -20.94 12.26
CA HIS A 44 -2.16 -20.66 13.45
C HIS A 44 -2.99 -19.36 13.31
N GLY A 45 -3.30 -18.93 12.09
CA GLY A 45 -4.22 -17.84 11.80
C GLY A 45 -5.67 -18.28 11.98
N SER A 46 -6.56 -17.30 12.07
CA SER A 46 -7.99 -17.53 12.27
C SER A 46 -8.79 -16.60 11.39
N ASN A 47 -9.84 -17.15 10.77
CA ASN A 47 -10.87 -16.37 10.07
C ASN A 47 -12.16 -16.31 10.89
N TYR A 48 -12.22 -17.01 12.03
CA TYR A 48 -13.39 -17.04 12.88
C TYR A 48 -13.80 -15.61 13.29
N PRO A 49 -15.08 -15.24 13.20
CA PRO A 49 -16.23 -16.11 12.99
C PRO A 49 -16.63 -16.31 11.52
N LEU A 50 -15.88 -15.84 10.54
CA LEU A 50 -16.27 -15.91 9.12
C LEU A 50 -16.12 -17.34 8.55
N ARG A 51 -16.90 -17.64 7.51
CA ARG A 51 -16.90 -18.94 6.83
C ARG A 51 -15.70 -19.10 5.90
N GLY A 52 -15.13 -20.29 5.83
CA GLY A 52 -14.08 -20.67 4.89
C GLY A 52 -12.68 -20.14 5.20
N ILE A 53 -11.74 -20.53 4.33
CA ILE A 53 -10.30 -20.28 4.50
C ILE A 53 -9.66 -19.87 3.17
N LYS A 54 -8.37 -19.50 3.18
CA LYS A 54 -7.60 -19.25 1.95
C LYS A 54 -7.95 -20.26 0.84
N GLU A 55 -8.02 -19.79 -0.42
CA GLU A 55 -8.38 -20.58 -1.62
C GLU A 55 -9.88 -20.91 -1.76
N THR A 56 -10.75 -20.22 -1.02
CA THR A 56 -12.19 -20.40 -1.10
C THR A 56 -12.88 -19.06 -1.35
N PRO A 57 -14.12 -19.01 -1.88
CA PRO A 57 -14.81 -17.74 -2.16
C PRO A 57 -15.55 -17.16 -0.93
N TRP A 58 -15.50 -17.83 0.21
CA TRP A 58 -16.22 -17.45 1.44
C TRP A 58 -15.61 -16.21 2.11
N GLU A 59 -16.38 -15.50 2.94
CA GLU A 59 -15.95 -14.25 3.57
C GLU A 59 -14.66 -14.41 4.38
N GLY A 60 -14.43 -15.54 5.03
CA GLY A 60 -13.21 -15.82 5.78
C GLY A 60 -11.95 -15.85 4.92
N ALA A 61 -12.09 -16.07 3.61
CA ALA A 61 -11.00 -16.09 2.66
C ALA A 61 -10.75 -14.74 1.98
N VAL A 62 -11.82 -14.00 1.69
CA VAL A 62 -11.78 -12.81 0.82
C VAL A 62 -11.95 -11.49 1.58
N ARG A 63 -12.47 -11.53 2.81
CA ARG A 63 -12.62 -10.35 3.67
C ARG A 63 -11.37 -10.17 4.53
N GLY A 64 -10.40 -9.44 4.00
CA GLY A 64 -9.12 -9.17 4.68
C GLY A 64 -9.21 -8.14 5.81
N VAL A 65 -8.23 -8.20 6.71
CA VAL A 65 -7.96 -7.13 7.70
C VAL A 65 -7.39 -5.92 6.96
N ALA A 66 -7.87 -4.72 7.29
CA ALA A 66 -7.35 -3.46 6.78
C ALA A 66 -7.40 -2.35 7.83
N ALA A 67 -6.32 -1.56 7.92
CA ALA A 67 -6.26 -0.33 8.69
C ALA A 67 -5.43 0.71 7.93
N ILE A 68 -5.85 1.97 7.99
CA ILE A 68 -5.15 3.07 7.36
C ILE A 68 -4.98 4.24 8.32
N TRP A 69 -3.78 4.80 8.34
CA TRP A 69 -3.46 6.00 9.10
C TRP A 69 -2.78 7.02 8.19
N SER A 70 -3.17 8.29 8.35
CA SER A 70 -2.48 9.42 7.74
C SER A 70 -2.92 10.72 8.43
N PRO A 71 -2.05 11.73 8.56
CA PRO A 71 -2.44 13.07 9.01
C PRO A 71 -3.46 13.74 8.07
N PHE A 72 -3.57 13.27 6.82
CA PHE A 72 -4.51 13.80 5.83
C PHE A 72 -5.94 13.27 5.95
N ILE A 73 -6.19 12.29 6.83
CA ILE A 73 -7.53 11.77 7.08
C ILE A 73 -8.26 12.71 8.05
N LYS A 74 -9.13 13.57 7.49
CA LYS A 74 -9.86 14.61 8.22
C LYS A 74 -10.88 14.06 9.23
N LYS A 75 -11.44 12.87 8.95
CA LYS A 75 -12.40 12.18 9.83
C LYS A 75 -11.79 10.89 10.38
N SER A 76 -10.71 11.01 11.15
CA SER A 76 -9.97 9.86 11.72
C SER A 76 -10.71 9.19 12.89
N LYS A 77 -10.13 8.10 13.43
CA LYS A 77 -10.61 7.37 14.63
C LYS A 77 -12.03 6.84 14.49
N ARG A 78 -12.25 6.04 13.45
CA ARG A 78 -13.55 5.45 13.13
C ARG A 78 -13.36 4.07 12.52
N VAL A 79 -14.43 3.29 12.57
CA VAL A 79 -14.61 2.10 11.73
C VAL A 79 -15.36 2.55 10.47
N SER A 80 -14.85 2.18 9.30
CA SER A 80 -15.53 2.41 8.02
C SER A 80 -16.17 1.11 7.54
N ASN A 81 -17.48 1.13 7.30
CA ASN A 81 -18.22 0.01 6.71
C ASN A 81 -18.45 0.18 5.19
N GLN A 82 -17.70 1.11 4.56
CA GLN A 82 -17.81 1.38 3.14
C GLN A 82 -17.17 0.24 2.33
N LEU A 83 -17.79 -0.11 1.19
CA LEU A 83 -17.30 -1.19 0.33
C LEU A 83 -16.03 -0.77 -0.40
N MET A 84 -15.01 -1.63 -0.32
CA MET A 84 -13.70 -1.42 -0.93
C MET A 84 -13.10 -2.78 -1.32
N SER A 85 -12.38 -2.80 -2.44
CA SER A 85 -11.62 -3.93 -2.97
C SER A 85 -10.12 -3.61 -2.95
N ILE A 86 -9.27 -4.63 -2.97
CA ILE A 86 -7.81 -4.44 -3.09
C ILE A 86 -7.43 -3.67 -4.36
N ALA A 87 -8.22 -3.82 -5.44
CA ALA A 87 -8.03 -3.09 -6.70
C ALA A 87 -8.17 -1.57 -6.55
N ASP A 88 -8.89 -1.09 -5.52
CA ASP A 88 -9.10 0.34 -5.28
C ASP A 88 -7.84 1.06 -4.79
N TRP A 89 -6.87 0.34 -4.22
CA TRP A 89 -5.69 0.96 -3.64
C TRP A 89 -4.86 1.72 -4.67
N LEU A 90 -4.70 1.18 -5.88
CA LEU A 90 -3.92 1.85 -6.93
C LEU A 90 -4.45 3.26 -7.25
N PRO A 91 -5.70 3.43 -7.76
CA PRO A 91 -6.22 4.78 -8.06
C PRO A 91 -6.38 5.65 -6.81
N THR A 92 -6.67 5.06 -5.64
CA THR A 92 -6.79 5.78 -4.37
C THR A 92 -5.46 6.39 -3.92
N LEU A 93 -4.37 5.64 -3.98
CA LEU A 93 -3.05 6.13 -3.57
C LEU A 93 -2.46 7.10 -4.59
N LEU A 94 -2.74 6.95 -5.90
CA LEU A 94 -2.40 7.96 -6.91
C LEU A 94 -3.08 9.29 -6.60
N SER A 95 -4.38 9.25 -6.35
CA SER A 95 -5.17 10.43 -5.98
C SER A 95 -4.65 11.08 -4.70
N ALA A 96 -4.34 10.29 -3.67
CA ALA A 96 -3.76 10.77 -2.42
C ALA A 96 -2.37 11.39 -2.60
N ALA A 97 -1.59 10.92 -3.57
CA ALA A 97 -0.29 11.50 -3.94
C ALA A 97 -0.42 12.78 -4.81
N GLY A 98 -1.64 13.21 -5.14
CA GLY A 98 -1.89 14.36 -6.01
C GLY A 98 -1.61 14.09 -7.49
N LEU A 99 -1.54 12.82 -7.89
CA LEU A 99 -1.31 12.40 -9.27
C LEU A 99 -2.62 12.25 -10.04
N ASP A 100 -2.53 12.41 -11.36
CA ASP A 100 -3.67 12.27 -12.24
C ASP A 100 -3.99 10.80 -12.51
N LYS A 101 -5.03 10.31 -11.85
CA LYS A 101 -5.57 8.95 -12.04
C LYS A 101 -6.14 8.70 -13.44
N SER A 102 -6.39 9.73 -14.25
CA SER A 102 -6.85 9.55 -15.65
C SER A 102 -5.83 8.83 -16.54
N GLN A 103 -4.58 8.75 -16.06
CA GLN A 103 -3.51 7.99 -16.70
C GLN A 103 -3.65 6.47 -16.56
N LEU A 104 -4.51 6.00 -15.65
CA LEU A 104 -4.81 4.57 -15.50
C LEU A 104 -5.86 4.18 -16.54
N ASP A 105 -5.43 3.47 -17.59
CA ASP A 105 -6.35 2.89 -18.57
C ASP A 105 -6.80 1.49 -18.13
N LYS A 106 -8.09 1.19 -18.31
CA LYS A 106 -8.71 -0.15 -18.10
C LYS A 106 -8.35 -0.83 -16.78
N ILE A 107 -8.73 -0.21 -15.66
CA ILE A 107 -8.62 -0.83 -14.33
C ILE A 107 -10.00 -1.01 -13.67
N ASP A 108 -10.13 -2.02 -12.80
CA ASP A 108 -11.35 -2.27 -12.03
C ASP A 108 -11.43 -1.46 -10.73
N GLY A 109 -10.32 -0.82 -10.34
CA GLY A 109 -10.20 0.00 -9.14
C GLY A 109 -10.93 1.34 -9.26
N LEU A 110 -11.48 1.80 -8.15
CA LEU A 110 -12.09 3.12 -7.98
C LEU A 110 -11.26 3.95 -7.01
N ASP A 111 -11.15 5.25 -7.27
CA ASP A 111 -10.54 6.17 -6.31
C ASP A 111 -11.48 6.41 -5.13
N LEU A 112 -11.05 5.95 -3.95
CA LEU A 112 -11.79 6.03 -2.69
C LEU A 112 -11.11 6.97 -1.69
N TRP A 113 -10.20 7.85 -2.12
CA TRP A 113 -9.50 8.74 -1.19
C TRP A 113 -10.47 9.66 -0.44
N GLU A 114 -11.48 10.22 -1.11
CA GLU A 114 -12.51 11.04 -0.47
C GLU A 114 -13.43 10.23 0.47
N THR A 115 -13.67 8.96 0.16
CA THR A 115 -14.37 8.02 1.07
C THR A 115 -13.56 7.81 2.35
N ILE A 116 -12.24 7.63 2.23
CA ILE A 116 -11.33 7.39 3.36
C ILE A 116 -11.07 8.68 4.16
N ALA A 117 -10.68 9.76 3.51
CA ALA A 117 -10.27 11.00 4.16
C ALA A 117 -11.47 11.81 4.67
N GLY A 118 -12.56 11.84 3.91
CA GLY A 118 -13.76 12.63 4.16
C GLY A 118 -14.90 11.88 4.86
N ASN A 119 -14.80 10.56 5.02
CA ASN A 119 -15.89 9.69 5.49
C ASN A 119 -17.15 9.79 4.61
N ARG A 120 -16.96 9.80 3.29
CA ARG A 120 -18.05 9.78 2.31
C ARG A 120 -18.50 8.35 2.01
N THR A 121 -19.70 8.20 1.44
CA THR A 121 -20.16 6.91 0.91
C THR A 121 -19.25 6.44 -0.23
N SER A 122 -18.92 5.15 -0.26
CA SER A 122 -18.19 4.56 -1.38
C SER A 122 -19.06 4.54 -2.64
N PRO A 123 -18.54 4.94 -3.80
CA PRO A 123 -19.21 4.72 -5.09
C PRO A 123 -19.19 3.25 -5.50
N ARG A 124 -18.39 2.39 -4.85
CA ARG A 124 -18.33 0.96 -5.17
C ARG A 124 -19.62 0.26 -4.73
N SER A 125 -20.31 -0.34 -5.69
CA SER A 125 -21.47 -1.20 -5.46
C SER A 125 -21.20 -2.67 -5.72
N GLU A 126 -20.08 -3.02 -6.37
CA GLU A 126 -19.81 -4.37 -6.85
C GLU A 126 -18.36 -4.78 -6.57
N ILE A 127 -18.16 -6.06 -6.26
CA ILE A 127 -16.85 -6.72 -6.25
C ILE A 127 -17.02 -8.08 -6.93
N LEU A 128 -16.39 -8.25 -8.10
CA LEU A 128 -16.14 -9.58 -8.65
C LEU A 128 -15.05 -10.24 -7.80
N ILE A 129 -15.38 -11.35 -7.14
CA ILE A 129 -14.42 -12.06 -6.31
C ILE A 129 -13.51 -12.88 -7.22
N ASN A 130 -14.11 -13.73 -8.06
CA ASN A 130 -13.40 -14.38 -9.15
C ASN A 130 -14.37 -15.06 -10.13
N ILE A 131 -13.89 -15.34 -11.33
CA ILE A 131 -14.45 -16.32 -12.27
C ILE A 131 -13.28 -17.22 -12.68
N ASP A 132 -13.34 -18.48 -12.31
CA ASP A 132 -12.31 -19.47 -12.65
C ASP A 132 -12.97 -20.68 -13.31
N ASP A 133 -12.82 -20.76 -14.64
CA ASP A 133 -13.34 -21.85 -15.44
C ASP A 133 -12.50 -23.14 -15.31
N ILE A 134 -11.26 -23.06 -14.80
CA ILE A 134 -10.41 -24.23 -14.55
C ILE A 134 -10.86 -24.92 -13.26
N SER A 135 -10.99 -24.15 -12.19
CA SER A 135 -11.51 -24.66 -10.91
C SER A 135 -13.04 -24.80 -10.92
N ASN A 136 -13.70 -24.29 -11.95
CA ASN A 136 -15.16 -24.29 -12.14
C ASN A 136 -15.90 -23.63 -10.96
N TYR A 137 -15.59 -22.37 -10.66
CA TYR A 137 -16.35 -21.56 -9.71
C TYR A 137 -16.45 -20.10 -10.11
N ALA A 138 -17.47 -19.42 -9.59
CA ALA A 138 -17.58 -17.98 -9.69
C ALA A 138 -18.22 -17.40 -8.44
N ALA A 139 -17.78 -16.20 -8.06
CA ALA A 139 -18.36 -15.47 -6.94
C ALA A 139 -18.35 -13.96 -7.21
N ILE A 140 -19.44 -13.30 -6.83
CA ILE A 140 -19.60 -11.85 -6.95
C ILE A 140 -20.36 -11.31 -5.75
N ARG A 141 -20.03 -10.09 -5.34
CA ARG A 141 -20.83 -9.29 -4.42
C ARG A 141 -21.40 -8.09 -5.17
N TYR A 142 -22.71 -7.88 -5.03
CA TYR A 142 -23.40 -6.69 -5.50
C TYR A 142 -24.26 -6.11 -4.37
N GLY A 143 -23.90 -4.91 -3.92
CA GLY A 143 -24.48 -4.25 -2.75
C GLY A 143 -24.32 -5.11 -1.50
N ASP A 144 -25.45 -5.45 -0.90
CA ASP A 144 -25.52 -6.26 0.32
C ASP A 144 -25.44 -7.75 0.05
N PHE A 145 -25.62 -8.18 -1.21
CA PHE A 145 -25.76 -9.59 -1.55
C PHE A 145 -24.49 -10.16 -2.18
N LYS A 146 -24.21 -11.42 -1.84
CA LYS A 146 -23.11 -12.20 -2.40
C LYS A 146 -23.65 -13.48 -3.00
N TYR A 147 -23.21 -13.76 -4.22
CA TYR A 147 -23.53 -14.95 -5.00
C TYR A 147 -22.29 -15.83 -5.12
N ILE A 148 -22.46 -17.14 -5.02
CA ILE A 148 -21.40 -18.14 -5.16
C ILE A 148 -21.94 -19.35 -5.92
N THR A 149 -21.19 -19.88 -6.89
CA THR A 149 -21.54 -21.13 -7.60
C THR A 149 -20.29 -21.94 -7.91
N GLY A 150 -20.45 -23.26 -8.07
CA GLY A 150 -19.39 -24.18 -8.47
C GLY A 150 -18.56 -24.71 -7.31
N ASN A 151 -17.30 -25.05 -7.59
CA ASN A 151 -16.40 -25.66 -6.63
C ASN A 151 -15.80 -24.63 -5.67
N THR A 152 -16.24 -24.63 -4.42
CA THR A 152 -15.81 -23.64 -3.41
C THR A 152 -14.49 -23.98 -2.72
N GLY A 153 -13.76 -24.98 -3.23
CA GLY A 153 -12.41 -25.29 -2.79
C GLY A 153 -12.35 -26.19 -1.56
N ILE A 154 -11.41 -25.88 -0.65
CA ILE A 154 -10.90 -26.84 0.32
C ILE A 154 -11.68 -26.95 1.63
N SER A 155 -12.50 -25.95 1.98
CA SER A 155 -13.37 -25.96 3.17
C SER A 155 -14.39 -24.83 3.14
N ASP A 156 -15.61 -25.11 3.59
CA ASP A 156 -16.68 -24.14 3.79
C ASP A 156 -17.12 -24.04 5.27
N GLU A 157 -16.21 -24.39 6.19
CA GLU A 157 -16.46 -24.40 7.64
C GLU A 157 -16.01 -23.10 8.33
N TRP A 158 -16.46 -22.88 9.56
CA TRP A 158 -16.09 -21.73 10.40
C TRP A 158 -14.89 -22.08 11.29
N LEU A 159 -13.68 -21.83 10.77
CA LEU A 159 -12.44 -22.36 11.35
C LEU A 159 -11.58 -21.28 12.01
N GLY A 160 -10.97 -21.67 13.13
CA GLY A 160 -9.96 -20.89 13.85
C GLY A 160 -10.41 -20.49 15.26
N GLU A 161 -9.48 -19.94 16.03
CA GLU A 161 -9.76 -19.45 17.38
C GLU A 161 -10.53 -18.13 17.32
N SER A 162 -11.47 -17.93 18.25
CA SER A 162 -12.22 -16.66 18.34
C SER A 162 -11.37 -15.48 18.80
N GLY A 163 -10.20 -15.75 19.40
CA GLY A 163 -9.35 -14.75 20.04
C GLY A 163 -9.98 -14.08 21.27
N LYS A 164 -11.16 -14.53 21.71
CA LYS A 164 -11.82 -14.04 22.93
C LYS A 164 -11.22 -14.76 24.15
N PRO A 165 -10.92 -14.04 25.25
CA PRO A 165 -10.55 -14.68 26.50
C PRO A 165 -11.64 -15.65 26.93
N SER A 166 -11.29 -16.90 27.22
CA SER A 166 -12.25 -17.87 27.76
C SER A 166 -12.32 -17.71 29.29
N GLU A 167 -13.52 -17.72 29.86
CA GLU A 167 -13.70 -17.70 31.33
C GLU A 167 -13.08 -18.93 32.02
N LYS A 168 -12.83 -20.02 31.27
CA LYS A 168 -12.37 -21.31 31.81
C LYS A 168 -10.86 -21.51 31.79
N SER A 169 -10.11 -20.65 31.10
CA SER A 169 -8.67 -20.81 30.95
C SER A 169 -8.03 -19.45 31.06
N GLY A 170 -7.32 -19.19 32.17
CA GLY A 170 -6.54 -17.98 32.45
C GLY A 170 -5.38 -17.74 31.48
N PHE A 171 -5.63 -17.83 30.18
CA PHE A 171 -4.70 -17.56 29.10
C PHE A 171 -4.89 -16.11 28.62
N PRO A 172 -3.86 -15.26 28.76
CA PRO A 172 -3.81 -13.93 28.19
C PRO A 172 -3.70 -13.95 26.65
N PRO A 173 -3.94 -12.81 26.00
CA PRO A 173 -4.16 -11.50 26.62
C PRO A 173 -5.62 -11.06 26.65
N ALA A 174 -6.07 -10.68 27.85
CA ALA A 174 -7.11 -9.66 27.97
C ALA A 174 -6.63 -8.41 27.23
N TYR A 175 -7.52 -7.78 26.46
CA TYR A 175 -7.16 -6.64 25.64
C TYR A 175 -6.92 -5.40 26.52
N ASP A 176 -5.67 -4.94 26.60
CA ASP A 176 -5.27 -3.78 27.40
C ASP A 176 -5.11 -2.53 26.51
N PRO A 177 -6.03 -1.56 26.57
CA PRO A 177 -5.96 -0.35 25.75
C PRO A 177 -4.73 0.52 26.09
N ASN A 178 -4.23 0.49 27.33
CA ASN A 178 -3.08 1.30 27.72
C ASN A 178 -1.78 0.80 27.07
N GLN A 179 -1.59 -0.53 27.00
CA GLN A 179 -0.46 -1.11 26.26
C GLN A 179 -0.46 -0.70 24.79
N ILE A 180 -1.63 -0.59 24.16
CA ILE A 180 -1.73 -0.16 22.76
C ILE A 180 -1.44 1.33 22.61
N LEU A 181 -1.99 2.18 23.48
CA LEU A 181 -1.73 3.63 23.47
C LEU A 181 -0.25 3.96 23.73
N GLN A 182 0.41 3.16 24.57
CA GLN A 182 1.83 3.29 24.91
C GLN A 182 2.76 2.50 23.98
N SER A 183 2.21 1.80 22.97
CA SER A 183 3.03 1.09 21.97
C SER A 183 3.91 2.07 21.18
N LYS A 184 4.96 1.56 20.53
CA LYS A 184 5.83 2.37 19.67
C LYS A 184 5.03 3.14 18.60
N VAL A 185 4.05 2.50 17.99
CA VAL A 185 3.14 3.12 17.02
C VAL A 185 2.28 4.21 17.69
N GLY A 186 1.67 3.90 18.83
CA GLY A 186 0.82 4.83 19.58
C GLY A 186 1.56 6.10 19.98
N ILE A 187 2.75 5.95 20.57
CA ILE A 187 3.62 7.07 20.94
C ILE A 187 4.00 7.87 19.70
N ALA A 188 4.44 7.21 18.61
CA ALA A 188 4.88 7.87 17.38
C ALA A 188 3.76 8.73 16.77
N ILE A 189 2.55 8.20 16.65
CA ILE A 189 1.39 8.94 16.12
C ILE A 189 1.01 10.10 17.05
N ALA A 190 0.95 9.87 18.36
CA ALA A 190 0.52 10.89 19.33
C ALA A 190 1.38 12.16 19.25
N GLY A 191 2.70 12.01 19.10
CA GLY A 191 3.55 13.20 19.01
C GLY A 191 3.57 13.88 17.64
N VAL A 192 3.14 13.23 16.55
CA VAL A 192 2.83 13.94 15.30
C VAL A 192 1.65 14.88 15.51
N ILE A 193 0.59 14.39 16.16
CA ILE A 193 -0.59 15.19 16.52
C ILE A 193 -0.15 16.40 17.38
N THR A 194 0.60 16.15 18.45
CA THR A 194 1.13 17.21 19.33
C THR A 194 1.99 18.23 18.59
N ALA A 195 2.87 17.80 17.68
CA ALA A 195 3.72 18.69 16.91
C ALA A 195 2.91 19.60 15.97
N GLN A 196 1.91 19.05 15.27
CA GLN A 196 1.02 19.82 14.40
C GLN A 196 0.26 20.90 15.19
N GLU A 197 -0.24 20.55 16.37
CA GLU A 197 -0.99 21.47 17.23
C GLU A 197 -0.11 22.62 17.75
N VAL A 198 1.14 22.36 18.13
CA VAL A 198 2.11 23.42 18.51
C VAL A 198 2.39 24.38 17.34
N MET A 199 2.44 23.87 16.11
CA MET A 199 2.60 24.72 14.94
C MET A 199 1.35 25.57 14.68
N GLU A 200 0.14 25.02 14.86
CA GLU A 200 -1.11 25.77 14.72
C GLU A 200 -1.32 26.81 15.81
N SER A 201 -1.01 26.51 17.07
CA SER A 201 -1.15 27.46 18.18
C SER A 201 -0.22 28.66 18.02
N ARG A 202 1.03 28.44 17.56
CA ARG A 202 1.97 29.52 17.22
C ARG A 202 1.46 30.42 16.10
N ARG A 203 0.73 29.87 15.11
CA ARG A 203 0.06 30.67 14.06
C ARG A 203 -1.12 31.48 14.61
N ARG A 204 -1.81 30.98 15.65
CA ARG A 204 -3.06 31.56 16.20
C ARG A 204 -2.86 32.42 17.46
N ARG A 205 -1.63 32.63 17.94
CA ARG A 205 -1.24 33.41 19.14
C ARG A 205 -1.66 34.89 19.17
N SER A 206 -2.53 35.34 18.28
CA SER A 206 -3.13 36.68 18.25
C SER A 206 -4.49 36.78 18.95
N VAL A 207 -5.10 35.69 19.46
CA VAL A 207 -6.39 35.73 20.16
C VAL A 207 -6.39 34.67 21.28
N GLY A 208 -7.11 34.87 22.40
CA GLY A 208 -7.11 33.98 23.58
C GLY A 208 -7.71 32.58 23.37
N VAL A 209 -7.07 31.75 22.53
CA VAL A 209 -7.55 30.44 22.06
C VAL A 209 -7.03 29.24 22.88
N GLU A 210 -6.18 29.45 23.90
CA GLU A 210 -5.45 28.37 24.60
C GLU A 210 -6.38 27.28 25.20
N ASP A 211 -7.49 27.67 25.81
CA ASP A 211 -8.42 26.73 26.48
C ASP A 211 -9.28 25.92 25.49
N TYR A 212 -9.60 26.51 24.34
CA TYR A 212 -10.26 25.81 23.22
C TYR A 212 -9.30 24.80 22.57
N ILE A 213 -8.02 25.17 22.41
CA ILE A 213 -6.99 24.30 21.85
C ILE A 213 -6.77 23.07 22.73
N ASN A 214 -6.71 23.23 24.06
CA ASN A 214 -6.57 22.09 24.97
C ASN A 214 -7.75 21.09 24.89
N LYS A 215 -8.97 21.58 24.64
CA LYS A 215 -10.15 20.71 24.44
C LYS A 215 -10.14 20.01 23.07
N GLU A 216 -9.73 20.70 22.00
CA GLU A 216 -9.53 20.06 20.69
C GLU A 216 -8.37 19.04 20.71
N PHE A 217 -7.30 19.33 21.44
CA PHE A 217 -6.14 18.45 21.67
C PHE A 217 -6.54 17.10 22.26
N GLN A 218 -7.26 17.13 23.38
CA GLN A 218 -7.77 15.90 24.01
C GLN A 218 -8.76 15.17 23.09
N ARG A 219 -9.48 15.90 22.24
CA ARG A 219 -10.38 15.32 21.26
C ARG A 219 -9.63 14.67 20.09
N MET A 220 -8.37 15.05 19.79
CA MET A 220 -7.56 14.51 18.68
C MET A 220 -6.81 13.22 19.03
N MET A 221 -6.38 13.03 20.27
CA MET A 221 -5.84 11.75 20.73
C MET A 221 -6.94 10.70 20.95
N LEU A 222 -6.58 9.42 20.88
CA LEU A 222 -7.46 8.31 21.27
C LEU A 222 -7.39 8.10 22.78
N THR A 223 -8.55 7.98 23.42
CA THR A 223 -8.66 7.51 24.81
C THR A 223 -8.86 5.99 24.87
N ALA A 224 -8.64 5.39 26.03
CA ALA A 224 -8.90 3.97 26.25
C ALA A 224 -10.35 3.59 25.92
N ASP A 225 -11.32 4.39 26.36
CA ASP A 225 -12.75 4.17 26.09
C ASP A 225 -13.09 4.26 24.61
N GLN A 226 -12.53 5.25 23.90
CA GLN A 226 -12.72 5.38 22.45
C GLN A 226 -12.15 4.18 21.71
N LEU A 227 -11.00 3.68 22.15
CA LEU A 227 -10.35 2.53 21.54
C LEU A 227 -11.16 1.23 21.78
N LEU A 228 -11.74 1.05 22.98
CA LEU A 228 -12.66 -0.05 23.27
C LEU A 228 -13.96 0.05 22.45
N ASP A 229 -14.52 1.25 22.29
CA ASP A 229 -15.69 1.50 21.44
C ASP A 229 -15.41 1.19 19.96
N LEU A 230 -14.25 1.60 19.43
CA LEU A 230 -13.82 1.27 18.07
C LEU A 230 -13.71 -0.23 17.86
N ARG A 231 -13.13 -0.97 18.82
CA ARG A 231 -13.08 -2.43 18.76
C ARG A 231 -14.45 -3.06 18.74
N LYS A 232 -15.35 -2.63 19.62
CA LYS A 232 -16.74 -3.09 19.65
C LYS A 232 -17.45 -2.82 18.32
N LYS A 233 -17.21 -1.67 17.69
CA LYS A 233 -17.76 -1.32 16.38
C LYS A 233 -17.18 -2.13 15.22
N SER A 234 -15.92 -2.57 15.33
CA SER A 234 -15.26 -3.43 14.32
C SER A 234 -15.58 -4.92 14.46
N GLU A 235 -16.18 -5.33 15.57
CA GLU A 235 -16.49 -6.74 15.84
C GLU A 235 -17.53 -7.27 14.85
N ILE A 236 -17.21 -8.37 14.18
CA ILE A 236 -18.17 -9.11 13.36
C ILE A 236 -19.01 -9.99 14.26
N LYS A 237 -20.33 -9.82 14.15
CA LYS A 237 -21.32 -10.57 14.92
C LYS A 237 -22.13 -11.46 14.01
N CYS A 238 -22.13 -12.75 14.32
CA CYS A 238 -22.89 -13.76 13.61
C CYS A 238 -23.97 -14.26 14.54
N ASN A 239 -25.13 -13.62 14.43
CA ASN A 239 -26.25 -13.76 15.37
C ASN A 239 -27.18 -14.92 15.01
N ILE A 240 -26.91 -15.62 13.90
CA ILE A 240 -27.71 -16.73 13.43
C ILE A 240 -27.28 -17.98 14.21
N LYS A 241 -28.27 -18.66 14.81
CA LYS A 241 -27.99 -19.90 15.52
C LYS A 241 -27.82 -21.05 14.53
N LYS A 242 -27.11 -22.09 14.96
CA LYS A 242 -26.81 -23.24 14.09
C LYS A 242 -28.08 -23.99 13.66
N GLU A 243 -29.14 -23.95 14.49
CA GLU A 243 -30.42 -24.59 14.22
C GLU A 243 -31.22 -23.88 13.11
N ASP A 244 -31.01 -22.57 12.95
CA ASP A 244 -31.69 -21.74 11.94
C ASP A 244 -30.93 -21.68 10.61
N MET A 245 -29.80 -22.39 10.51
CA MET A 245 -28.91 -22.36 9.35
C MET A 245 -29.56 -23.01 8.12
N ILE A 246 -29.62 -22.27 7.01
CA ILE A 246 -30.04 -22.80 5.72
C ILE A 246 -28.79 -23.08 4.89
N LYS A 247 -28.42 -24.36 4.79
CA LYS A 247 -27.21 -24.79 4.10
C LYS A 247 -27.23 -24.40 2.61
N CYS A 248 -26.04 -24.16 2.08
CA CYS A 248 -25.82 -24.09 0.64
C CYS A 248 -24.84 -25.17 0.20
N ASN A 249 -25.09 -25.77 -0.96
CA ASN A 249 -24.13 -26.57 -1.70
C ASN A 249 -23.94 -25.96 -3.10
N ALA A 250 -22.89 -25.14 -3.25
CA ALA A 250 -22.60 -24.39 -4.46
C ALA A 250 -22.35 -25.26 -5.70
N LEU A 251 -21.96 -26.54 -5.52
CA LEU A 251 -21.77 -27.51 -6.61
C LEU A 251 -23.10 -27.96 -7.23
N LEU A 252 -24.18 -27.97 -6.45
CA LEU A 252 -25.50 -28.41 -6.91
C LEU A 252 -26.35 -27.24 -7.41
N ALA A 253 -26.33 -26.13 -6.70
CA ALA A 253 -27.06 -24.93 -7.05
C ALA A 253 -26.37 -23.68 -6.47
N PRO A 254 -26.54 -22.50 -7.09
CA PRO A 254 -25.94 -21.28 -6.58
C PRO A 254 -26.39 -20.91 -5.16
N CYS A 255 -25.49 -20.30 -4.41
CA CYS A 255 -25.73 -19.71 -3.10
C CYS A 255 -26.02 -18.22 -3.22
N LEU A 256 -26.84 -17.70 -2.31
CA LEU A 256 -27.05 -16.27 -2.13
C LEU A 256 -27.06 -15.91 -0.64
N PHE A 257 -26.27 -14.93 -0.24
CA PHE A 257 -26.22 -14.45 1.15
C PHE A 257 -26.39 -12.93 1.19
N ASN A 258 -26.99 -12.40 2.26
CA ASN A 258 -26.96 -10.97 2.55
C ASN A 258 -25.84 -10.71 3.56
N ILE A 259 -24.69 -10.20 3.12
CA ILE A 259 -23.46 -10.08 3.92
C ILE A 259 -23.56 -8.98 4.99
N ILE A 260 -24.50 -8.04 4.86
CA ILE A 260 -24.73 -7.02 5.88
C ILE A 260 -25.44 -7.62 7.10
N ASN A 261 -26.45 -8.45 6.87
CA ASN A 261 -27.25 -9.06 7.94
C ASN A 261 -26.71 -10.44 8.38
N ASP A 262 -26.04 -11.14 7.48
CA ASP A 262 -25.44 -12.47 7.65
C ASP A 262 -23.99 -12.46 7.13
N PRO A 263 -23.06 -11.81 7.85
CA PRO A 263 -21.65 -11.75 7.45
C PRO A 263 -20.95 -13.12 7.54
N CYS A 264 -21.59 -14.11 8.15
CA CYS A 264 -21.07 -15.46 8.32
C CYS A 264 -21.57 -16.44 7.27
N GLU A 265 -22.44 -16.04 6.34
CA GLU A 265 -22.92 -16.88 5.26
C GLU A 265 -23.62 -18.16 5.75
N MET A 266 -24.50 -18.01 6.75
CA MET A 266 -25.24 -19.10 7.41
C MET A 266 -26.63 -19.36 6.82
N ILE A 267 -27.26 -18.38 6.16
CA ILE A 267 -28.61 -18.52 5.60
C ILE A 267 -28.55 -18.33 4.10
N ASN A 268 -28.68 -19.44 3.36
CA ASN A 268 -28.85 -19.40 1.92
C ASN A 268 -30.23 -18.84 1.52
N LEU A 269 -30.23 -17.74 0.79
CA LEU A 269 -31.42 -17.02 0.32
C LEU A 269 -31.76 -17.31 -1.15
N ALA A 270 -31.04 -18.20 -1.83
CA ALA A 270 -31.23 -18.45 -3.26
C ALA A 270 -32.68 -18.82 -3.60
N GLY A 271 -33.31 -19.69 -2.81
CA GLY A 271 -34.70 -20.09 -3.01
C GLY A 271 -35.75 -19.02 -2.63
N SER A 272 -35.44 -18.17 -1.64
CA SER A 272 -36.37 -17.14 -1.16
C SER A 272 -36.26 -15.80 -1.89
N LYS A 273 -35.16 -15.58 -2.62
CA LYS A 273 -34.88 -14.34 -3.38
C LYS A 273 -34.41 -14.62 -4.81
N PRO A 274 -35.20 -15.35 -5.64
CA PRO A 274 -34.79 -15.73 -6.99
C PRO A 274 -34.49 -14.54 -7.90
N HIS A 275 -35.20 -13.41 -7.75
CA HIS A 275 -34.93 -12.20 -8.55
C HIS A 275 -33.58 -11.55 -8.24
N VAL A 276 -33.14 -11.61 -6.98
CA VAL A 276 -31.82 -11.10 -6.57
C VAL A 276 -30.74 -12.04 -7.09
N LEU A 277 -30.94 -13.36 -6.94
CA LEU A 277 -30.05 -14.38 -7.49
C LEU A 277 -29.81 -14.17 -8.99
N ALA A 278 -30.88 -14.09 -9.78
CA ALA A 278 -30.82 -13.89 -11.23
C ALA A 278 -30.14 -12.57 -11.61
N SER A 279 -30.27 -11.52 -10.78
CA SER A 279 -29.58 -10.24 -11.01
C SER A 279 -28.07 -10.37 -10.85
N LEU A 280 -27.59 -11.12 -9.84
CA LEU A 280 -26.16 -11.37 -9.65
C LEU A 280 -25.61 -12.35 -10.70
N GLU A 281 -26.39 -13.35 -11.13
CA GLU A 281 -26.03 -14.20 -12.27
C GLU A 281 -25.81 -13.38 -13.54
N ARG A 282 -26.72 -12.44 -13.83
CA ARG A 282 -26.58 -11.53 -14.96
C ARG A 282 -25.33 -10.64 -14.83
N ALA A 283 -24.97 -10.22 -13.63
CA ALA A 283 -23.75 -9.45 -13.38
C ALA A 283 -22.49 -10.29 -13.69
N ILE A 284 -22.44 -11.56 -13.26
CA ILE A 284 -21.36 -12.49 -13.63
C ILE A 284 -21.28 -12.67 -15.15
N LEU A 285 -22.41 -12.89 -15.82
CA LEU A 285 -22.45 -13.02 -17.28
C LEU A 285 -21.88 -11.79 -17.98
N LYS A 286 -22.20 -10.58 -17.48
CA LYS A 286 -21.62 -9.33 -18.01
C LYS A 286 -20.10 -9.30 -17.91
N HIS A 287 -19.54 -9.75 -16.78
CA HIS A 287 -18.08 -9.86 -16.61
C HIS A 287 -17.46 -10.90 -17.55
N ARG A 288 -18.13 -12.03 -17.76
CA ARG A 288 -17.68 -13.05 -18.73
C ARG A 288 -17.55 -12.54 -20.17
N PHE A 289 -18.27 -11.50 -20.56
CA PHE A 289 -18.11 -10.90 -21.90
C PHE A 289 -16.84 -10.03 -22.04
N ASN A 290 -16.26 -9.56 -20.92
CA ASN A 290 -15.11 -8.66 -20.92
C ASN A 290 -13.84 -9.32 -20.35
N ILE A 291 -13.90 -10.59 -19.96
CA ILE A 291 -12.75 -11.32 -19.42
C ILE A 291 -11.69 -11.57 -20.50
N VAL A 292 -10.43 -11.42 -20.10
CA VAL A 292 -9.29 -11.82 -20.92
C VAL A 292 -8.90 -13.27 -20.60
N ASN A 293 -8.40 -13.99 -21.61
CA ASN A 293 -7.99 -15.39 -21.40
C ASN A 293 -6.92 -15.49 -20.30
N PRO A 294 -7.02 -16.48 -19.38
CA PRO A 294 -5.98 -16.73 -18.39
C PRO A 294 -4.63 -16.96 -19.07
N ILE A 295 -3.58 -16.31 -18.56
CA ILE A 295 -2.20 -16.42 -19.07
C ILE A 295 -1.42 -17.57 -18.43
N ASN A 296 -2.10 -18.64 -18.03
CA ASN A 296 -1.46 -19.80 -17.41
C ASN A 296 -0.50 -20.46 -18.41
N GLN A 297 0.78 -20.54 -18.06
CA GLN A 297 1.81 -21.16 -18.86
C GLN A 297 2.19 -22.53 -18.28
N LYS A 298 2.77 -23.39 -19.12
CA LYS A 298 3.40 -24.62 -18.65
C LYS A 298 4.63 -24.28 -17.82
N LEU A 299 5.01 -25.19 -16.92
CA LEU A 299 6.30 -25.11 -16.25
C LEU A 299 7.42 -25.05 -17.31
N ASP A 300 8.34 -24.12 -17.11
CA ASP A 300 9.54 -23.97 -17.93
C ASP A 300 10.67 -24.77 -17.30
N ASP A 301 11.19 -25.78 -17.99
CA ASP A 301 12.28 -26.63 -17.48
C ASP A 301 13.57 -25.82 -17.24
N LEU A 302 13.73 -24.69 -17.93
CA LEU A 302 14.84 -23.77 -17.69
C LEU A 302 14.71 -23.07 -16.34
N ALA A 303 13.56 -23.12 -15.67
CA ALA A 303 13.38 -22.64 -14.31
C ALA A 303 14.13 -23.48 -13.27
N ASN A 304 14.56 -24.68 -13.64
CA ASN A 304 15.12 -25.63 -12.69
C ASN A 304 16.34 -25.04 -11.95
N PRO A 305 16.29 -24.85 -10.62
CA PRO A 305 17.38 -24.25 -9.86
C PRO A 305 18.68 -25.06 -9.94
N LEU A 306 18.64 -26.36 -10.26
CA LEU A 306 19.85 -27.15 -10.53
C LEU A 306 20.68 -26.57 -11.69
N LEU A 307 20.03 -25.90 -12.65
CA LEU A 307 20.69 -25.21 -13.76
C LEU A 307 21.26 -23.84 -13.35
N HIS A 308 20.91 -23.34 -12.16
CA HIS A 308 21.19 -21.99 -11.67
C HIS A 308 21.91 -22.01 -10.33
N ASN A 309 22.90 -22.91 -10.19
CA ASN A 309 23.67 -23.07 -8.97
C ASN A 309 22.78 -23.26 -7.72
N ASN A 310 21.76 -24.11 -7.85
CA ASN A 310 20.77 -24.42 -6.81
C ASN A 310 20.00 -23.19 -6.29
N THR A 311 19.88 -22.13 -7.09
CA THR A 311 19.22 -20.88 -6.71
C THR A 311 18.10 -20.55 -7.69
N TRP A 312 16.96 -20.09 -7.17
CA TRP A 312 15.91 -19.51 -8.03
C TRP A 312 16.34 -18.14 -8.53
N ILE A 313 16.47 -17.98 -9.84
CA ILE A 313 16.84 -16.72 -10.50
C ILE A 313 15.85 -16.38 -11.61
N SER A 314 15.88 -15.16 -12.15
CA SER A 314 15.18 -14.85 -13.41
C SER A 314 15.96 -15.44 -14.60
N TRP A 315 15.68 -16.70 -14.96
CA TRP A 315 16.44 -17.44 -15.99
C TRP A 315 16.24 -16.90 -17.42
N GLY A 316 15.09 -16.29 -17.72
CA GLY A 316 14.81 -15.67 -19.02
C GLY A 316 15.52 -14.32 -19.27
N ASP A 317 15.99 -13.64 -18.22
CA ASP A 317 16.65 -12.33 -18.36
C ASP A 317 18.11 -12.47 -18.81
N ILE A 318 18.75 -13.62 -18.54
CA ILE A 318 20.15 -13.87 -18.90
C ILE A 318 20.34 -13.97 -20.43
N GLU A 319 19.40 -14.61 -21.14
CA GLU A 319 19.41 -14.61 -22.61
C GLU A 319 19.27 -13.20 -23.18
N ASN A 320 18.39 -12.39 -22.59
CA ASN A 320 18.20 -11.00 -23.01
C ASN A 320 19.42 -10.14 -22.71
N LEU A 321 20.12 -10.39 -21.59
CA LEU A 321 21.37 -9.70 -21.26
C LEU A 321 22.47 -10.04 -22.28
N ASN A 322 22.63 -11.31 -22.65
CA ASN A 322 23.60 -11.72 -23.66
C ASN A 322 23.28 -11.10 -25.04
N LYS A 323 22.01 -11.12 -25.46
CA LYS A 323 21.57 -10.43 -26.69
C LYS A 323 21.80 -8.92 -26.63
N THR A 324 21.58 -8.31 -25.48
CA THR A 324 21.80 -6.86 -25.27
C THR A 324 23.29 -6.53 -25.30
N ILE A 325 24.14 -7.37 -24.70
CA ILE A 325 25.60 -7.24 -24.74
C ILE A 325 26.11 -7.43 -26.18
N GLU A 326 25.58 -8.40 -26.90
CA GLU A 326 25.94 -8.67 -28.30
C GLU A 326 25.53 -7.50 -29.21
N LEU A 327 24.34 -6.93 -29.01
CA LEU A 327 23.88 -5.72 -29.68
C LEU A 327 24.78 -4.52 -29.34
N MET A 328 25.12 -4.31 -28.06
CA MET A 328 26.01 -3.23 -27.65
C MET A 328 27.40 -3.38 -28.26
N ASN A 329 27.98 -4.58 -28.27
CA ASN A 329 29.26 -4.87 -28.92
C ASN A 329 29.19 -4.62 -30.44
N HIS A 330 28.09 -4.97 -31.09
CA HIS A 330 27.88 -4.70 -32.51
C HIS A 330 27.78 -3.20 -32.82
N LEU A 331 27.04 -2.44 -32.01
CA LEU A 331 26.93 -0.98 -32.13
C LEU A 331 28.26 -0.27 -31.85
N GLN A 332 29.03 -0.75 -30.89
CA GLN A 332 30.35 -0.20 -30.56
C GLN A 332 31.37 -0.45 -31.68
N ASN A 333 31.30 -1.60 -32.35
CA ASN A 333 32.10 -1.86 -33.55
C ASN A 333 31.68 -0.98 -34.74
N LYS A 334 30.38 -0.69 -34.90
CA LYS A 334 29.87 0.14 -36.01
C LYS A 334 30.20 1.64 -35.86
N ASN A 335 30.37 2.12 -34.63
CA ASN A 335 30.72 3.52 -34.34
C ASN A 335 32.23 3.79 -34.24
N SER A 336 33.08 2.83 -34.61
CA SER A 336 34.53 3.03 -34.69
C SER A 336 34.97 3.83 -35.94
N VAL A 337 34.31 4.96 -36.22
CA VAL A 337 34.82 5.93 -37.18
C VAL A 337 35.99 6.66 -36.52
N LYS A 338 37.21 6.17 -36.79
CA LYS A 338 38.45 6.84 -36.44
C LYS A 338 38.55 8.12 -37.28
N TYR A 339 38.02 9.24 -36.79
CA TYR A 339 38.38 10.53 -37.34
C TYR A 339 39.85 10.80 -37.01
N PRO A 340 40.74 11.05 -37.99
CA PRO A 340 42.11 11.41 -37.70
C PRO A 340 42.08 12.70 -36.87
N GLY A 341 42.64 12.69 -35.67
CA GLY A 341 42.53 13.78 -34.69
C GLY A 341 42.93 15.17 -35.22
N VAL A 342 43.65 15.21 -36.34
CA VAL A 342 44.01 16.42 -37.08
C VAL A 342 42.77 17.16 -37.63
N LEU A 343 41.72 16.45 -38.06
CA LEU A 343 40.52 17.07 -38.63
C LEU A 343 39.64 17.74 -37.56
N LEU A 344 39.51 17.10 -36.40
CA LEU A 344 38.80 17.67 -35.24
C LEU A 344 39.53 18.89 -34.69
N ALA A 345 40.87 18.82 -34.57
CA ALA A 345 41.67 19.96 -34.14
C ALA A 345 41.55 21.16 -35.10
N ALA A 346 41.55 20.92 -36.42
CA ALA A 346 41.37 21.98 -37.42
C ALA A 346 39.99 22.65 -37.33
N ILE A 347 38.92 21.88 -37.10
CA ILE A 347 37.56 22.42 -36.91
C ILE A 347 37.48 23.28 -35.64
N PHE A 348 38.06 22.84 -34.52
CA PHE A 348 38.06 23.63 -33.28
C PHE A 348 38.85 24.94 -33.42
N ILE A 349 39.97 24.92 -34.15
CA ILE A 349 40.74 26.14 -34.43
C ILE A 349 39.93 27.12 -35.28
N LEU A 350 39.27 26.64 -36.34
CA LEU A 350 38.43 27.47 -37.20
C LEU A 350 37.23 28.08 -36.46
N VAL A 351 36.57 27.29 -35.62
CA VAL A 351 35.47 27.77 -34.76
C VAL A 351 35.97 28.78 -33.73
N GLY A 352 37.14 28.54 -33.13
CA GLY A 352 37.76 29.48 -32.20
C GLY A 352 38.09 30.83 -32.84
N ILE A 353 38.67 30.82 -34.05
CA ILE A 353 38.98 32.05 -34.82
C ILE A 353 37.68 32.78 -35.19
N PHE A 354 36.63 32.06 -35.58
CA PHE A 354 35.33 32.65 -35.89
C PHE A 354 34.70 33.33 -34.68
N ILE A 355 34.71 32.68 -33.52
CA ILE A 355 34.17 33.26 -32.27
C ILE A 355 34.96 34.51 -31.87
N LEU A 356 36.30 34.48 -31.96
CA LEU A 356 37.13 35.66 -31.69
C LEU A 356 36.85 36.82 -32.66
N GLY A 357 36.64 36.52 -33.94
CA GLY A 357 36.25 37.51 -34.95
C GLY A 357 34.90 38.15 -34.66
N VAL A 358 33.90 37.35 -34.26
CA VAL A 358 32.56 37.86 -33.90
C VAL A 358 32.62 38.73 -32.64
N ILE A 359 33.38 38.34 -31.62
CA ILE A 359 33.52 39.11 -30.37
C ILE A 359 34.22 40.45 -30.64
N THR A 360 35.26 40.48 -31.47
CA THR A 360 35.97 41.71 -31.84
C THR A 360 35.11 42.66 -32.67
N LEU A 361 34.31 42.13 -33.60
CA LEU A 361 33.30 42.90 -34.35
C LEU A 361 32.23 43.51 -33.43
N PHE A 362 31.73 42.75 -32.45
CA PHE A 362 30.77 43.24 -31.46
C PHE A 362 31.36 44.32 -30.53
N ALA A 363 32.61 44.16 -30.11
CA ALA A 363 33.30 45.14 -29.27
C ALA A 363 33.52 46.48 -30.01
N LEU A 364 33.83 46.45 -31.30
CA LEU A 364 33.97 47.64 -32.14
C LEU A 364 32.62 48.34 -32.42
N ALA A 365 31.52 47.58 -32.49
CA ALA A 365 30.17 48.13 -32.68
C ALA A 365 29.60 48.82 -31.41
N CYS A 366 29.94 48.32 -30.21
CA CYS A 366 29.45 48.88 -28.94
C CYS A 366 30.26 50.09 -28.41
N GLY A 367 31.40 50.43 -29.01
CA GLY A 367 32.27 51.52 -28.55
C GLY A 367 31.78 52.95 -28.84
N LYS A 368 30.61 53.15 -29.47
CA LYS A 368 30.18 54.48 -29.96
C LYS A 368 29.01 55.15 -29.23
N GLN A 369 28.44 54.57 -28.17
CA GLN A 369 27.40 55.24 -27.40
C GLN A 369 27.51 54.92 -25.90
N TYR A 370 28.05 55.85 -25.11
CA TYR A 370 27.41 56.34 -23.88
C TYR A 370 28.22 57.50 -23.28
N LYS A 371 27.67 58.72 -23.34
CA LYS A 371 28.17 59.94 -22.70
C LYS A 371 27.11 60.42 -21.68
N ILE A 372 27.47 60.34 -20.40
CA ILE A 372 27.12 61.23 -19.24
C ILE A 372 25.64 61.63 -19.00
N LYS A 373 25.07 61.23 -17.84
CA LYS A 373 24.36 62.16 -16.92
C LYS A 373 24.23 61.62 -15.47
N ASN A 374 24.24 62.57 -14.54
CA ASN A 374 24.48 62.51 -13.09
C ASN A 374 23.29 62.11 -12.18
N ARG A 375 23.67 61.58 -10.99
CA ARG A 375 23.10 61.71 -9.61
C ARG A 375 21.71 61.13 -9.25
N ARG A 376 21.69 60.17 -8.29
CA ARG A 376 21.33 60.31 -6.85
C ARG A 376 21.34 58.92 -6.15
N ASP A 377 21.89 58.85 -4.94
CA ASP A 377 21.99 57.63 -4.07
C ASP A 377 20.69 57.37 -3.23
N PRO A 378 20.61 56.38 -2.28
CA PRO A 378 19.87 55.12 -2.41
C PRO A 378 18.86 54.94 -1.20
N PRO A 379 18.25 53.77 -0.83
CA PRO A 379 18.97 52.58 -0.33
C PRO A 379 18.37 51.18 -0.64
N LYS A 380 19.31 50.24 -0.80
CA LYS A 380 19.36 48.82 -0.42
C LYS A 380 18.09 48.12 0.12
N ASN A 381 17.71 47.02 -0.53
CA ASN A 381 17.50 45.75 0.18
C ASN A 381 17.77 44.53 -0.71
N LYS A 382 18.79 43.74 -0.33
CA LYS A 382 19.24 42.52 -1.00
C LYS A 382 18.36 41.34 -0.59
N ARG A 383 17.72 40.67 -1.56
CA ARG A 383 17.37 39.24 -1.45
C ARG A 383 18.33 38.48 -2.37
N ASN A 384 19.29 37.77 -1.78
CA ASN A 384 20.12 36.85 -2.53
C ASN A 384 19.36 35.54 -2.72
N LEU A 385 19.02 35.28 -3.98
CA LEU A 385 18.65 33.98 -4.52
C LEU A 385 19.94 33.15 -4.63
N ILE A 386 20.10 32.10 -3.83
CA ILE A 386 21.19 31.13 -4.02
C ILE A 386 20.65 30.04 -4.94
N ILE A 387 21.12 30.06 -6.19
CA ILE A 387 21.01 28.96 -7.14
C ILE A 387 22.18 28.01 -6.84
N VAL A 388 21.89 26.82 -6.34
CA VAL A 388 22.90 25.77 -6.15
C VAL A 388 23.12 25.06 -7.50
N LYS A 389 24.25 25.38 -8.15
CA LYS A 389 24.90 24.54 -9.17
C LYS A 389 26.09 23.84 -8.53
N ASN A 390 25.94 22.56 -8.20
CA ASN A 390 26.95 21.51 -8.41
C ASN A 390 26.56 20.23 -7.64
N VAL A 391 26.38 19.15 -8.39
CA VAL A 391 26.37 17.77 -7.90
C VAL A 391 27.75 17.23 -8.22
N ASN A 392 28.64 17.23 -7.23
CA ASN A 392 29.86 16.40 -7.15
C ASN A 392 30.56 16.70 -5.82
N GLU A 393 30.09 16.08 -4.75
CA GLU A 393 30.89 15.78 -3.55
C GLU A 393 30.09 14.84 -2.63
N ILE A 394 30.19 13.52 -2.88
CA ILE A 394 29.79 12.51 -1.89
C ILE A 394 31.04 12.17 -1.08
N LYS A 395 31.14 12.77 0.12
CA LYS A 395 32.07 12.29 1.15
C LYS A 395 31.48 11.02 1.77
N ARG A 396 32.24 9.92 1.66
CA ARG A 396 32.07 8.69 2.44
C ARG A 396 32.14 9.04 3.93
N TYR A 397 31.10 8.71 4.68
CA TYR A 397 31.22 8.55 6.13
C TYR A 397 31.51 7.08 6.41
N SER A 398 32.73 6.84 6.89
CA SER A 398 33.16 5.60 7.53
C SER A 398 32.43 5.43 8.86
N ILE A 399 31.76 4.29 9.04
CA ILE A 399 31.31 3.83 10.35
C ILE A 399 32.50 3.16 11.01
N SER A 400 32.90 3.68 12.17
CA SER A 400 33.87 3.05 13.07
C SER A 400 33.15 1.98 13.88
N ASP A 401 33.59 0.74 13.72
CA ASP A 401 33.31 -0.35 14.63
C ASP A 401 33.99 -0.06 15.98
N ASN A 402 33.20 -0.03 17.06
CA ASN A 402 33.71 -0.25 18.40
C ASN A 402 33.22 -1.64 18.82
N GLU A 403 34.15 -2.59 18.79
CA GLU A 403 34.09 -3.82 19.56
C GLU A 403 34.04 -3.48 21.05
N ASP A 404 33.05 -4.02 21.76
CA ASP A 404 33.21 -4.34 23.17
C ASP A 404 32.77 -5.79 23.38
N GLN A 405 33.77 -6.57 23.77
CA GLN A 405 33.70 -7.96 24.15
C GLN A 405 32.88 -8.10 25.45
N ASN A 406 31.96 -9.07 25.50
CA ASN A 406 31.84 -9.93 26.68
C ASN A 406 31.09 -11.23 26.41
N ASN A 407 31.86 -12.32 26.54
CA ASN A 407 31.55 -13.73 26.73
C ASN A 407 30.14 -14.10 27.24
N SER A 408 29.55 -15.14 26.62
CA SER A 408 28.88 -16.24 27.33
C SER A 408 28.36 -17.34 26.38
N THR A 409 29.08 -18.48 26.40
CA THR A 409 28.64 -19.88 26.20
C THR A 409 27.64 -20.26 25.09
N THR A 410 28.19 -20.96 24.11
CA THR A 410 27.55 -21.93 23.19
C THR A 410 26.79 -23.04 23.93
N LYS A 411 25.53 -23.28 23.51
CA LYS A 411 24.87 -24.58 23.64
C LYS A 411 24.16 -24.91 22.33
N ASP A 412 24.57 -26.04 21.77
CA ASP A 412 23.95 -26.74 20.66
C ASP A 412 22.48 -27.04 20.92
N PHE A 413 21.65 -26.90 19.88
CA PHE A 413 20.35 -27.57 19.79
C PHE A 413 20.18 -28.17 18.40
N THR A 414 20.43 -29.48 18.33
CA THR A 414 19.98 -30.39 17.28
C THR A 414 18.46 -30.52 17.29
N MET A 415 17.82 -30.31 16.14
CA MET A 415 16.41 -30.65 15.89
C MET A 415 16.26 -32.17 15.67
N LYS A 416 15.33 -32.78 16.40
CA LYS A 416 14.61 -33.99 16.03
C LYS A 416 13.16 -33.63 15.80
#